data_AF-A0A356FTI5-F1
#
_entry.id   AF-A0A356FTI5-F1
#
_cell.length_a   1.000
_cell.length_b   1.000
_cell.length_c   1.000
_cell.angle_alpha   90.00
_cell.angle_beta   90.00
_cell.angle_gamma   90.00
#
_symmetry.space_group_name_H-M   'P 1'
#
loop_
_entity.id
_entity.type
_entity.pdbx_description
1 polymer ?
#
loop_
_entity_poly.entity_id
_entity_poly.type
_entity_poly.pdbx_seq_one_letter_code
_entity_poly.pdbx_strand_id
1 'polypeptide(L)'
;MKYLQLIAGITLLLAIFSTRLAGQEKDAINVLFIGNSYTFRHDLPQLVKAIFEEGQPGLRVDTTRIVYGGQDMFKHSNYYFTQSFLAQKTITDKTLLERIKKMEGFLKITNAPQEYADYYTRVARSRVPAFVDSHKHISRAIEMHRRLLEKNPRTRWDYVVLQSWRDVLPSLNTGYAKNVMEFVKIARTQSTKVILYFTAPDIQNSIPVKAPLLQQRVNLEVALAAELAKEIEAYAVVPVPLAINMIQQNGTALKFCYKNDKHPNQYTAFLTANMFYAAFFKQSTAGFRFNTVTETHSKGQGKERDPDGGNATVVFDGATKKYLQEIAFDAVSTFDKLLK
;
A
#
# COMPACT_ATOMS: atom_id res chain seq x y z
N MET A 1 43.46 -36.55 69.14
CA MET A 1 42.12 -37.14 68.88
C MET A 1 41.44 -36.32 67.79
N LYS A 2 40.75 -37.01 66.88
CA LYS A 2 40.10 -36.53 65.65
C LYS A 2 38.97 -35.50 65.90
N TYR A 3 38.45 -34.96 64.79
CA TYR A 3 37.26 -34.11 64.54
C TYR A 3 37.63 -32.63 64.26
N LEU A 4 37.74 -32.17 63.01
CA LEU A 4 36.75 -32.04 61.91
C LEU A 4 35.73 -30.92 62.17
N GLN A 5 35.84 -29.81 61.40
CA GLN A 5 34.77 -28.93 60.86
C GLN A 5 35.46 -27.70 60.24
N LEU A 6 35.73 -27.69 58.93
CA LEU A 6 34.84 -27.24 57.85
C LEU A 6 34.37 -25.77 58.03
N ILE A 7 35.12 -24.82 57.46
CA ILE A 7 34.59 -23.51 57.07
C ILE A 7 34.87 -23.34 55.58
N ALA A 8 33.81 -23.53 54.80
CA ALA A 8 33.76 -23.25 53.37
C ALA A 8 33.08 -21.88 53.15
N GLY A 9 33.56 -21.15 52.15
CA GLY A 9 32.87 -20.02 51.52
C GLY A 9 33.10 -18.68 52.21
N ILE A 10 33.40 -17.57 51.54
CA ILE A 10 32.97 -17.13 50.21
C ILE A 10 34.05 -16.14 49.70
N THR A 11 34.68 -16.43 48.57
CA THR A 11 35.49 -15.44 47.84
C THR A 11 34.56 -14.65 46.94
N LEU A 12 34.34 -13.37 47.26
CA LEU A 12 33.53 -12.44 46.48
C LEU A 12 34.23 -12.15 45.14
N LEU A 13 33.87 -12.90 44.11
CA LEU A 13 34.19 -12.58 42.71
C LEU A 13 33.21 -11.50 42.24
N LEU A 14 33.64 -10.24 42.32
CA LEU A 14 33.02 -9.10 41.64
C LEU A 14 33.22 -9.28 40.12
N ALA A 15 32.35 -10.07 39.51
CA ALA A 15 32.24 -10.16 38.06
C ALA A 15 31.62 -8.86 37.53
N ILE A 16 32.43 -8.16 36.75
CA ILE A 16 32.14 -6.93 36.01
C ILE A 16 30.93 -7.18 35.09
N PHE A 17 29.73 -6.79 35.52
CA PHE A 17 28.62 -6.54 34.59
C PHE A 17 28.74 -5.10 34.09
N SER A 18 29.70 -4.88 33.18
CA SER A 18 29.61 -3.77 32.25
C SER A 18 28.43 -4.05 31.34
N THR A 19 27.23 -3.60 31.72
CA THR A 19 26.11 -3.52 30.79
C THR A 19 26.55 -2.65 29.63
N ARG A 20 26.92 -3.28 28.51
CA ARG A 20 26.86 -2.62 27.22
C ARG A 20 25.39 -2.30 26.98
N LEU A 21 24.94 -1.13 27.44
CA LEU A 21 23.87 -0.39 26.79
C LEU A 21 24.42 0.09 25.44
N ALA A 22 24.73 -0.87 24.56
CA ALA A 22 24.71 -0.61 23.15
C ALA A 22 23.23 -0.39 22.85
N GLY A 23 22.83 0.88 22.71
CA GLY A 23 21.51 1.20 22.19
C GLY A 23 21.37 0.42 20.89
N GLN A 24 20.48 -0.56 20.89
CA GLN A 24 20.19 -1.37 19.72
C GLN A 24 19.78 -0.37 18.63
N GLU A 25 20.58 -0.30 17.56
CA GLU A 25 20.26 0.55 16.42
C GLU A 25 18.86 0.12 15.97
N LYS A 26 17.89 1.03 16.11
CA LYS A 26 16.48 0.72 15.86
C LYS A 26 16.34 0.22 14.43
N ASP A 27 15.74 -0.96 14.23
CA ASP A 27 15.43 -1.47 12.90
C ASP A 27 14.59 -0.42 12.18
N ALA A 28 15.14 0.20 11.14
CA ALA A 28 14.44 1.17 10.31
C ALA A 28 14.14 0.53 8.96
N ILE A 29 12.88 0.58 8.53
CA ILE A 29 12.47 0.09 7.21
C ILE A 29 12.00 1.25 6.33
N ASN A 30 12.43 1.24 5.07
CA ASN A 30 12.00 2.18 4.05
C ASN A 30 10.94 1.53 3.17
N VAL A 31 9.74 2.11 3.14
CA VAL A 31 8.60 1.61 2.37
C VAL A 31 8.17 2.62 1.31
N LEU A 32 8.27 2.22 0.03
CA LEU A 32 7.80 3.02 -1.09
C LEU A 32 6.40 2.60 -1.52
N PHE A 33 5.44 3.50 -1.44
CA PHE A 33 4.09 3.30 -1.97
C PHE A 33 3.97 3.88 -3.38
N ILE A 34 3.58 3.04 -4.34
CA ILE A 34 3.32 3.44 -5.73
C ILE A 34 1.85 3.17 -6.03
N GLY A 35 1.11 4.22 -6.39
CA GLY A 35 -0.33 4.08 -6.63
C GLY A 35 -1.04 5.37 -6.98
N ASN A 36 -2.28 5.52 -6.55
CA ASN A 36 -3.11 6.65 -6.92
C ASN A 36 -3.83 7.26 -5.71
N SER A 37 -5.04 7.78 -5.89
CA SER A 37 -5.84 8.37 -4.81
C SER A 37 -6.11 7.39 -3.67
N TYR A 38 -6.12 6.08 -3.90
CA TYR A 38 -6.35 5.07 -2.86
C TYR A 38 -5.14 4.85 -1.94
N THR A 39 -3.97 5.33 -2.34
CA THR A 39 -2.78 5.49 -1.49
C THR A 39 -2.70 6.91 -0.92
N PHE A 40 -3.11 7.93 -1.69
CA PHE A 40 -2.96 9.33 -1.29
C PHE A 40 -3.91 9.76 -0.17
N ARG A 41 -5.18 9.34 -0.24
CA ARG A 41 -6.22 9.78 0.71
C ARG A 41 -5.98 9.19 2.10
N HIS A 42 -6.49 9.90 3.10
CA HIS A 42 -6.33 9.60 4.53
C HIS A 42 -4.87 9.51 4.99
N ASP A 43 -3.95 9.91 4.13
CA ASP A 43 -2.52 9.61 4.21
C ASP A 43 -2.22 8.15 4.60
N LEU A 44 -2.76 7.20 3.82
CA LEU A 44 -2.62 5.76 4.09
C LEU A 44 -1.20 5.32 4.47
N PRO A 45 -0.10 5.76 3.80
CA PRO A 45 1.26 5.42 4.23
C PRO A 45 1.56 5.79 5.69
N GLN A 46 1.07 6.94 6.16
CA GLN A 46 1.25 7.36 7.56
C GLN A 46 0.39 6.56 8.53
N LEU A 47 -0.82 6.14 8.13
CA LEU A 47 -1.62 5.20 8.92
C LEU A 47 -0.90 3.85 9.08
N VAL A 48 -0.28 3.37 7.99
CA VAL A 48 0.52 2.13 8.00
C VAL A 48 1.75 2.28 8.89
N LYS A 49 2.48 3.40 8.80
CA LYS A 49 3.58 3.71 9.74
C LYS A 49 3.11 3.65 11.18
N ALA A 50 2.05 4.39 11.52
CA ALA A 50 1.56 4.49 12.89
C ALA A 50 1.21 3.12 13.49
N ILE A 51 0.53 2.26 12.71
CA ILE A 51 0.11 0.96 13.21
C ILE A 51 1.27 -0.06 13.28
N PHE A 52 2.25 0.05 12.39
CA PHE A 52 3.47 -0.77 12.44
C PHE A 52 4.30 -0.42 13.68
N GLU A 53 4.52 0.86 13.92
CA GLU A 53 5.32 1.34 15.06
C GLU A 53 4.62 1.12 16.42
N GLU A 54 3.27 1.07 16.44
CA GLU A 54 2.54 0.64 17.64
C GLU A 54 2.73 -0.86 17.92
N GLY A 55 2.58 -1.71 16.91
CA GLY A 55 2.61 -3.16 17.08
C GLY A 55 4.00 -3.77 17.21
N GLN A 56 5.03 -3.06 16.73
CA GLN A 56 6.43 -3.49 16.80
C GLN A 56 7.26 -2.43 17.55
N PRO A 57 7.27 -2.45 18.90
CA PRO A 57 8.07 -1.52 19.68
C PRO A 57 9.55 -1.57 19.29
N GLY A 58 10.09 -0.43 18.87
CA GLY A 58 11.48 -0.30 18.44
C GLY A 58 11.68 -0.28 16.92
N LEU A 59 10.68 -0.69 16.13
CA LEU A 59 10.67 -0.50 14.68
C LEU A 59 10.46 0.99 14.35
N ARG A 60 11.27 1.51 13.44
CA ARG A 60 11.03 2.79 12.77
C ARG A 60 10.58 2.51 11.34
N VAL A 61 9.52 3.16 10.90
CA VAL A 61 9.01 3.02 9.53
C VAL A 61 9.08 4.36 8.81
N ASP A 62 9.89 4.43 7.76
CA ASP A 62 9.97 5.60 6.89
C ASP A 62 9.20 5.31 5.59
N THR A 63 8.12 6.05 5.36
CA THR A 63 7.26 5.86 4.18
C THR A 63 7.42 6.99 3.18
N THR A 64 7.50 6.66 1.89
CA THR A 64 7.40 7.61 0.78
C THR A 64 6.30 7.16 -0.16
N ARG A 65 5.62 8.12 -0.82
CA ARG A 65 4.58 7.82 -1.80
C ARG A 65 4.83 8.53 -3.13
N ILE A 66 4.65 7.79 -4.23
CA ILE A 66 4.65 8.31 -5.59
C ILE A 66 3.29 8.00 -6.20
N VAL A 67 2.44 9.03 -6.28
CA VAL A 67 1.03 8.87 -6.64
C VAL A 67 0.56 9.84 -7.70
N TYR A 68 -0.26 9.34 -8.63
CA TYR A 68 -0.98 10.15 -9.61
C TYR A 68 -2.47 9.79 -9.53
N GLY A 69 -3.33 10.80 -9.31
CA GLY A 69 -4.77 10.58 -9.10
C GLY A 69 -5.44 9.85 -10.27
N GLY A 70 -6.18 8.78 -9.99
CA GLY A 70 -6.91 8.00 -11.00
C GLY A 70 -6.07 7.15 -11.95
N GLN A 71 -4.78 6.94 -11.67
CA GLN A 71 -3.86 6.25 -12.58
C GLN A 71 -3.61 4.78 -12.18
N ASP A 72 -3.33 3.96 -13.18
CA ASP A 72 -3.04 2.52 -13.08
C ASP A 72 -1.54 2.24 -13.31
N MET A 73 -1.10 1.01 -13.03
CA MET A 73 0.33 0.65 -13.18
C MET A 73 0.82 0.76 -14.62
N PHE A 74 -0.09 0.64 -15.62
CA PHE A 74 0.22 0.89 -17.02
C PHE A 74 0.78 2.29 -17.23
N LYS A 75 0.07 3.33 -16.75
CA LYS A 75 0.58 4.71 -16.92
C LYS A 75 1.82 4.99 -16.07
N HIS A 76 1.86 4.46 -14.83
CA HIS A 76 3.04 4.59 -13.97
C HIS A 76 4.32 4.06 -14.63
N SER A 77 4.24 2.90 -15.29
CA SER A 77 5.40 2.25 -15.92
C SER A 77 5.78 2.90 -17.26
N ASN A 78 4.79 3.11 -18.14
CA ASN A 78 5.05 3.41 -19.55
C ASN A 78 5.17 4.90 -19.85
N TYR A 79 4.45 5.75 -19.11
CA TYR A 79 4.37 7.19 -19.41
C TYR A 79 4.93 8.08 -18.30
N TYR A 80 4.94 7.62 -17.05
CA TYR A 80 5.44 8.41 -15.91
C TYR A 80 6.79 7.93 -15.38
N PHE A 81 7.28 6.78 -15.85
CA PHE A 81 8.53 6.15 -15.42
C PHE A 81 8.71 6.10 -13.89
N THR A 82 7.66 5.76 -13.16
CA THR A 82 7.66 5.76 -11.67
C THR A 82 8.69 4.80 -11.08
N GLN A 83 9.09 3.78 -11.84
CA GLN A 83 10.15 2.85 -11.50
C GLN A 83 11.52 3.54 -11.30
N SER A 84 11.70 4.81 -11.70
CA SER A 84 12.84 5.65 -11.30
C SER A 84 12.96 5.83 -9.79
N PHE A 85 11.82 5.99 -9.10
CA PHE A 85 11.80 6.24 -7.66
C PHE A 85 12.08 4.95 -6.87
N LEU A 86 11.64 3.81 -7.39
CA LEU A 86 12.05 2.50 -6.87
C LEU A 86 13.54 2.23 -7.10
N ALA A 87 14.11 2.73 -8.20
CA ALA A 87 15.53 2.62 -8.53
C ALA A 87 16.42 3.70 -7.89
N GLN A 88 15.94 4.47 -6.90
CA GLN A 88 16.66 5.63 -6.36
C GLN A 88 18.12 5.34 -6.00
N LYS A 89 18.39 4.20 -5.36
CA LYS A 89 19.75 3.79 -4.99
C LYS A 89 20.68 3.70 -6.20
N THR A 90 20.24 3.11 -7.30
CA THR A 90 21.11 2.71 -8.44
C THR A 90 20.93 3.55 -9.69
N ILE A 91 19.87 4.34 -9.82
CA ILE A 91 19.56 5.08 -11.04
C ILE A 91 20.61 6.15 -11.36
N THR A 92 20.99 6.29 -12.62
CA THR A 92 21.98 7.29 -13.06
C THR A 92 21.31 8.56 -13.56
N ASP A 93 22.04 9.67 -13.52
CA ASP A 93 21.60 10.95 -14.08
C ASP A 93 21.31 10.82 -15.58
N LYS A 94 22.13 10.05 -16.30
CA LYS A 94 21.91 9.69 -17.70
C LYS A 94 20.51 9.06 -17.90
N THR A 95 20.18 8.04 -17.11
CA THR A 95 18.87 7.36 -17.18
C THR A 95 17.72 8.31 -16.83
N LEU A 96 17.89 9.19 -15.85
CA LEU A 96 16.87 10.19 -15.49
C LEU A 96 16.64 11.18 -16.64
N LEU A 97 17.71 11.71 -17.24
CA LEU A 97 17.64 12.62 -18.37
C LEU A 97 17.00 11.97 -19.60
N GLU A 98 17.31 10.71 -19.90
CA GLU A 98 16.68 9.94 -20.97
C GLU A 98 15.17 9.77 -20.74
N ARG A 99 14.75 9.46 -19.51
CA ARG A 99 13.33 9.34 -19.13
C ARG A 99 12.61 10.69 -19.21
N ILE A 100 13.23 11.76 -18.74
CA ILE A 100 12.70 13.14 -18.85
C ILE A 100 12.48 13.48 -20.33
N LYS A 101 13.49 13.30 -21.17
CA LYS A 101 13.39 13.56 -22.62
C LYS A 101 12.27 12.74 -23.28
N LYS A 102 12.10 11.48 -22.90
CA LYS A 102 11.01 10.63 -23.40
C LYS A 102 9.63 11.17 -22.99
N MET A 103 9.46 11.58 -21.74
CA MET A 103 8.24 12.20 -21.25
C MET A 103 7.94 13.54 -21.94
N GLU A 104 8.95 14.38 -22.15
CA GLU A 104 8.81 15.63 -22.92
C GLU A 104 8.39 15.36 -24.38
N GLY A 105 8.85 14.25 -24.96
CA GLY A 105 8.36 13.75 -26.25
C GLY A 105 6.88 13.40 -26.21
N PHE A 106 6.41 12.71 -25.16
CA PHE A 106 4.99 12.39 -25.02
C PHE A 106 4.09 13.63 -24.94
N LEU A 107 4.55 14.72 -24.32
CA LEU A 107 3.77 15.97 -24.26
C LEU A 107 3.49 16.61 -25.63
N LYS A 108 4.21 16.20 -26.68
CA LYS A 108 4.02 16.67 -28.06
C LYS A 108 3.01 15.81 -28.85
N ILE A 109 2.59 14.69 -28.29
CA ILE A 109 1.69 13.74 -28.94
C ILE A 109 0.24 14.10 -28.59
N THR A 110 -0.61 14.30 -29.59
CA THR A 110 -2.04 14.58 -29.40
C THR A 110 -2.88 13.30 -29.53
N ASN A 111 -2.58 12.49 -30.54
CA ASN A 111 -3.27 11.23 -30.80
C ASN A 111 -2.71 10.10 -29.94
N ALA A 112 -3.58 9.27 -29.37
CA ALA A 112 -3.14 8.16 -28.55
C ALA A 112 -2.23 7.20 -29.33
N PRO A 113 -1.06 6.83 -28.79
CA PRO A 113 -0.29 5.71 -29.32
C PRO A 113 -1.14 4.43 -29.40
N GLN A 114 -0.86 3.56 -30.36
CA GLN A 114 -1.68 2.36 -30.59
C GLN A 114 -1.75 1.48 -29.33
N GLU A 115 -0.62 1.30 -28.63
CA GLU A 115 -0.56 0.50 -27.40
C GLU A 115 -1.43 1.06 -26.27
N TYR A 116 -1.64 2.39 -26.25
CA TYR A 116 -2.52 3.06 -25.30
C TYR A 116 -3.99 2.73 -25.60
N ALA A 117 -4.40 2.83 -26.86
CA ALA A 117 -5.76 2.48 -27.29
C ALA A 117 -6.03 0.99 -27.03
N ASP A 118 -5.12 0.11 -27.45
CA ASP A 118 -5.22 -1.33 -27.25
C ASP A 118 -5.34 -1.72 -25.77
N TYR A 119 -4.59 -1.04 -24.89
CA TYR A 119 -4.68 -1.26 -23.47
C TYR A 119 -6.08 -0.96 -22.94
N TYR A 120 -6.66 0.19 -23.31
CA TYR A 120 -7.99 0.58 -22.82
C TYR A 120 -9.13 -0.26 -23.42
N THR A 121 -8.96 -0.78 -24.63
CA THR A 121 -9.85 -1.78 -25.21
C THR A 121 -9.84 -3.06 -24.38
N ARG A 122 -8.65 -3.55 -23.96
CA ARG A 122 -8.53 -4.78 -23.14
C ARG A 122 -9.07 -4.64 -21.72
N VAL A 123 -8.86 -3.50 -21.06
CA VAL A 123 -9.36 -3.28 -19.69
C VAL A 123 -10.86 -2.90 -19.64
N ALA A 124 -11.59 -3.22 -20.71
CA ALA A 124 -13.04 -3.08 -20.85
C ALA A 124 -13.58 -1.70 -20.45
N ARG A 125 -12.88 -0.62 -20.82
CA ARG A 125 -13.43 0.73 -20.64
C ARG A 125 -14.32 1.08 -21.82
N SER A 126 -15.58 1.41 -21.54
CA SER A 126 -16.52 1.96 -22.52
C SER A 126 -16.04 3.27 -23.18
N ARG A 127 -15.03 3.92 -22.58
CA ARG A 127 -14.37 5.11 -23.11
C ARG A 127 -12.86 5.02 -22.93
N VAL A 128 -12.12 5.12 -24.03
CA VAL A 128 -10.68 5.37 -24.03
C VAL A 128 -10.45 6.84 -23.65
N PRO A 129 -9.75 7.14 -22.54
CA PRO A 129 -9.43 8.53 -22.19
C PRO A 129 -8.58 9.18 -23.29
N ALA A 130 -8.75 10.48 -23.53
CA ALA A 130 -7.91 11.15 -24.52
C ALA A 130 -6.45 11.12 -24.03
N PHE A 131 -5.49 10.87 -24.93
CA PHE A 131 -4.09 10.77 -24.51
C PHE A 131 -3.58 12.06 -23.87
N VAL A 132 -4.02 13.20 -24.40
CA VAL A 132 -3.74 14.55 -23.85
C VAL A 132 -4.17 14.71 -22.39
N ASP A 133 -5.16 13.96 -21.90
CA ASP A 133 -5.55 13.99 -20.47
C ASP A 133 -4.40 13.50 -19.57
N SER A 134 -3.51 12.66 -20.11
CA SER A 134 -2.31 12.19 -19.40
C SER A 134 -1.24 13.28 -19.26
N HIS A 135 -1.24 14.33 -20.07
CA HIS A 135 -0.19 15.35 -20.10
C HIS A 135 0.00 16.06 -18.76
N LYS A 136 -1.09 16.26 -18.01
CA LYS A 136 -1.02 16.81 -16.65
C LYS A 136 -0.14 15.97 -15.74
N HIS A 137 -0.30 14.64 -15.79
CA HIS A 137 0.47 13.72 -14.96
C HIS A 137 1.88 13.49 -15.50
N ILE A 138 2.06 13.48 -16.83
CA ILE A 138 3.40 13.44 -17.45
C ILE A 138 4.21 14.67 -17.02
N SER A 139 3.61 15.87 -17.04
CA SER A 139 4.27 17.11 -16.61
C SER A 139 4.70 17.03 -15.14
N ARG A 140 3.81 16.54 -14.27
CA ARG A 140 4.15 16.28 -12.86
C ARG A 140 5.26 15.24 -12.71
N ALA A 141 5.24 14.19 -13.51
CA ALA A 141 6.28 13.16 -13.49
C ALA A 141 7.64 13.75 -13.89
N ILE A 142 7.70 14.58 -14.93
CA ILE A 142 8.91 15.32 -15.33
C ILE A 142 9.43 16.16 -14.17
N GLU A 143 8.57 16.94 -13.52
CA GLU A 143 8.96 17.77 -12.37
C GLU A 143 9.56 16.93 -11.24
N MET A 144 8.91 15.81 -10.90
CA MET A 144 9.42 14.90 -9.87
C MET A 144 10.76 14.26 -10.25
N HIS A 145 10.98 13.96 -11.54
CA HIS A 145 12.27 13.44 -12.03
C HIS A 145 13.36 14.52 -12.02
N ARG A 146 13.04 15.78 -12.33
CA ARG A 146 13.99 16.89 -12.23
C ARG A 146 14.42 17.12 -10.79
N ARG A 147 13.48 17.10 -9.84
CA ARG A 147 13.80 17.16 -8.40
C ARG A 147 14.67 15.97 -7.96
N LEU A 148 14.39 14.77 -8.49
CA LEU A 148 15.21 13.59 -8.21
C LEU A 148 16.62 13.71 -8.79
N LEU A 149 16.77 14.29 -9.97
CA LEU A 149 18.06 14.57 -10.61
C LEU A 149 18.86 15.61 -9.82
N GLU A 150 18.22 16.69 -9.37
CA GLU A 150 18.83 17.73 -8.54
C GLU A 150 19.29 17.18 -7.19
N LYS A 151 18.47 16.33 -6.55
CA LYS A 151 18.76 15.77 -5.24
C LYS A 151 18.20 14.35 -5.10
N ASN A 152 19.03 13.37 -5.41
CA ASN A 152 18.70 11.96 -5.17
C ASN A 152 19.11 11.54 -3.76
N PRO A 153 18.17 11.16 -2.86
CA PRO A 153 18.52 10.67 -1.52
C PRO A 153 19.20 9.29 -1.55
N ARG A 154 19.22 8.62 -2.71
CA ARG A 154 19.80 7.28 -2.91
C ARG A 154 19.20 6.22 -1.97
N THR A 155 17.94 6.41 -1.58
CA THR A 155 17.22 5.53 -0.65
C THR A 155 17.26 4.09 -1.13
N ARG A 156 17.69 3.19 -0.24
CA ARG A 156 17.51 1.74 -0.40
C ARG A 156 16.13 1.39 0.15
N TRP A 157 15.26 0.88 -0.72
CA TRP A 157 13.93 0.43 -0.30
C TRP A 157 14.00 -1.00 0.22
N ASP A 158 13.45 -1.21 1.42
CA ASP A 158 13.24 -2.54 1.98
C ASP A 158 11.97 -3.15 1.39
N TYR A 159 10.93 -2.32 1.23
CA TYR A 159 9.64 -2.73 0.68
C TYR A 159 9.13 -1.75 -0.36
N VAL A 160 8.42 -2.28 -1.36
CA VAL A 160 7.60 -1.50 -2.30
C VAL A 160 6.17 -2.01 -2.28
N VAL A 161 5.23 -1.10 -2.07
CA VAL A 161 3.79 -1.36 -2.16
C VAL A 161 3.32 -0.97 -3.55
N LEU A 162 2.81 -1.93 -4.30
CA LEU A 162 2.27 -1.75 -5.64
C LEU A 162 0.75 -1.84 -5.58
N GLN A 163 0.08 -0.73 -5.90
CA GLN A 163 -1.36 -0.60 -5.78
C GLN A 163 -2.08 -1.00 -7.07
N SER A 164 -3.14 -1.81 -6.95
CA SER A 164 -4.06 -2.09 -8.06
C SER A 164 -5.01 -0.93 -8.36
N TRP A 165 -5.66 -1.00 -9.52
CA TRP A 165 -6.78 -0.14 -9.88
C TRP A 165 -7.89 -0.93 -10.57
N ARG A 166 -8.64 -0.30 -11.48
CA ARG A 166 -9.75 -0.92 -12.21
C ARG A 166 -9.32 -1.90 -13.30
N ASP A 167 -8.02 -2.02 -13.55
CA ASP A 167 -7.38 -2.84 -14.59
C ASP A 167 -7.01 -4.26 -14.11
N VAL A 168 -7.61 -4.74 -13.02
CA VAL A 168 -7.49 -6.12 -12.56
C VAL A 168 -8.29 -7.04 -13.48
N LEU A 169 -7.60 -7.95 -14.18
CA LEU A 169 -8.13 -8.87 -15.19
C LEU A 169 -7.66 -10.30 -14.88
N PRO A 170 -8.37 -11.37 -15.31
CA PRO A 170 -8.06 -12.75 -14.96
C PRO A 170 -6.89 -13.32 -15.78
N SER A 171 -5.77 -12.60 -15.86
CA SER A 171 -4.57 -13.03 -16.57
C SER A 171 -3.36 -12.21 -16.14
N LEU A 172 -2.23 -12.89 -15.91
CA LEU A 172 -0.94 -12.25 -15.62
C LEU A 172 -0.36 -11.45 -16.80
N ASN A 173 -0.84 -11.71 -18.02
CA ASN A 173 -0.29 -11.13 -19.25
C ASN A 173 -1.00 -9.85 -19.71
N THR A 174 -1.89 -9.29 -18.90
CA THR A 174 -2.58 -8.03 -19.20
C THR A 174 -2.87 -7.22 -17.93
N GLY A 175 -3.41 -6.01 -18.11
CA GLY A 175 -3.90 -5.18 -17.02
C GLY A 175 -2.87 -4.93 -15.92
N TYR A 176 -3.34 -4.94 -14.67
CA TYR A 176 -2.54 -4.68 -13.49
C TYR A 176 -1.33 -5.62 -13.38
N ALA A 177 -1.56 -6.93 -13.52
CA ALA A 177 -0.54 -7.96 -13.31
C ALA A 177 0.65 -7.79 -14.27
N LYS A 178 0.40 -7.58 -15.57
CA LYS A 178 1.46 -7.33 -16.56
C LYS A 178 2.29 -6.10 -16.20
N ASN A 179 1.63 -5.01 -15.84
CA ASN A 179 2.31 -3.73 -15.65
C ASN A 179 3.09 -3.66 -14.33
N VAL A 180 2.70 -4.44 -13.33
CA VAL A 180 3.46 -4.63 -12.08
C VAL A 180 4.82 -5.28 -12.33
N MET A 181 4.94 -6.17 -13.33
CA MET A 181 6.18 -6.91 -13.57
C MET A 181 7.39 -6.02 -13.86
N GLU A 182 7.19 -4.83 -14.45
CA GLU A 182 8.29 -3.87 -14.65
C GLU A 182 8.86 -3.35 -13.32
N PHE A 183 8.02 -3.17 -12.31
CA PHE A 183 8.46 -2.79 -10.97
C PHE A 183 9.10 -3.98 -10.24
N VAL A 184 8.53 -5.17 -10.38
CA VAL A 184 9.06 -6.41 -9.78
C VAL A 184 10.48 -6.69 -10.26
N LYS A 185 10.77 -6.51 -11.55
CA LYS A 185 12.13 -6.63 -12.10
C LYS A 185 13.13 -5.73 -11.36
N ILE A 186 12.77 -4.46 -11.17
CA ILE A 186 13.63 -3.50 -10.45
C ILE A 186 13.71 -3.80 -8.95
N ALA A 187 12.63 -4.29 -8.34
CA ALA A 187 12.62 -4.68 -6.94
C ALA A 187 13.58 -5.85 -6.70
N ARG A 188 13.54 -6.88 -7.56
CA ARG A 188 14.42 -8.06 -7.51
C ARG A 188 15.90 -7.67 -7.63
N THR A 189 16.27 -6.78 -8.56
CA THR A 189 17.68 -6.36 -8.71
C THR A 189 18.22 -5.58 -7.52
N GLN A 190 17.34 -5.02 -6.68
CA GLN A 190 17.72 -4.25 -5.48
C GLN A 190 17.45 -5.01 -4.18
N SER A 191 16.96 -6.24 -4.25
CA SER A 191 16.50 -7.02 -3.09
C SER A 191 15.41 -6.30 -2.28
N THR A 192 14.56 -5.53 -2.96
CA THR A 192 13.39 -4.89 -2.38
C THR A 192 12.22 -5.87 -2.41
N LYS A 193 11.56 -6.06 -1.26
CA LYS A 193 10.41 -6.96 -1.14
C LYS A 193 9.14 -6.29 -1.68
N VAL A 194 8.35 -7.05 -2.45
CA VAL A 194 7.12 -6.53 -3.07
C VAL A 194 5.91 -6.85 -2.21
N ILE A 195 5.09 -5.84 -1.94
CA ILE A 195 3.78 -5.95 -1.30
C ILE A 195 2.73 -5.58 -2.35
N LEU A 196 1.77 -6.47 -2.59
CA LEU A 196 0.66 -6.21 -3.50
C LEU A 196 -0.52 -5.63 -2.72
N TYR A 197 -0.94 -4.41 -3.06
CA TYR A 197 -2.11 -3.76 -2.47
C TYR A 197 -3.28 -3.77 -3.46
N PHE A 198 -4.19 -4.73 -3.29
CA PHE A 198 -5.40 -4.82 -4.08
C PHE A 198 -6.49 -3.92 -3.47
N THR A 199 -6.87 -2.89 -4.21
CA THR A 199 -7.93 -1.93 -3.84
C THR A 199 -9.32 -2.46 -4.20
N ALA A 200 -10.39 -1.78 -3.78
CA ALA A 200 -11.77 -2.25 -3.97
C ALA A 200 -12.71 -1.20 -4.63
N PRO A 201 -12.33 -0.52 -5.73
CA PRO A 201 -13.07 0.63 -6.24
C PRO A 201 -14.54 0.36 -6.58
N ASP A 202 -14.87 -0.84 -7.05
CA ASP A 202 -16.22 -1.20 -7.48
C ASP A 202 -17.01 -1.98 -6.41
N ILE A 203 -16.33 -2.50 -5.38
CA ILE A 203 -16.91 -3.41 -4.35
C ILE A 203 -17.34 -2.63 -3.09
N GLN A 204 -16.78 -1.44 -2.86
CA GLN A 204 -17.14 -0.56 -1.74
C GLN A 204 -18.58 -0.05 -1.87
N ASN A 205 -19.34 -0.08 -0.76
CA ASN A 205 -20.70 0.44 -0.69
C ASN A 205 -20.76 1.83 -0.02
N SER A 206 -21.53 2.76 -0.60
CA SER A 206 -21.80 4.08 -0.01
C SER A 206 -23.11 4.14 0.77
N ILE A 207 -23.88 3.04 0.77
CA ILE A 207 -25.13 2.85 1.51
C ILE A 207 -25.07 1.47 2.18
N PRO A 208 -25.84 1.22 3.27
CA PRO A 208 -25.99 -0.12 3.83
C PRO A 208 -26.36 -1.16 2.77
N VAL A 209 -25.84 -2.37 2.91
CA VAL A 209 -26.12 -3.51 2.01
C VAL A 209 -26.63 -4.70 2.80
N LYS A 210 -27.41 -5.57 2.14
CA LYS A 210 -27.97 -6.80 2.74
C LYS A 210 -27.18 -8.06 2.40
N ALA A 211 -26.27 -7.99 1.44
CA ALA A 211 -25.46 -9.10 0.95
C ALA A 211 -24.20 -8.55 0.23
N PRO A 212 -23.21 -9.39 -0.08
CA PRO A 212 -22.01 -8.99 -0.81
C PRO A 212 -22.29 -8.39 -2.19
N LEU A 213 -21.53 -7.36 -2.54
CA LEU A 213 -21.55 -6.75 -3.87
C LEU A 213 -20.53 -7.43 -4.79
N LEU A 214 -20.92 -7.63 -6.05
CA LEU A 214 -20.04 -8.07 -7.13
C LEU A 214 -19.19 -9.32 -6.79
N GLN A 215 -19.81 -10.38 -6.24
CA GLN A 215 -19.09 -11.59 -5.80
C GLN A 215 -18.17 -12.18 -6.87
N GLN A 216 -18.61 -12.21 -8.14
CA GLN A 216 -17.77 -12.71 -9.24
C GLN A 216 -16.49 -11.86 -9.43
N ARG A 217 -16.60 -10.54 -9.26
CA ARG A 217 -15.45 -9.63 -9.30
C ARG A 217 -14.51 -9.87 -8.13
N VAL A 218 -15.04 -10.03 -6.91
CA VAL A 218 -14.23 -10.37 -5.73
C VAL A 218 -13.45 -11.66 -5.97
N ASN A 219 -14.13 -12.71 -6.44
CA ASN A 219 -13.49 -14.00 -6.72
C ASN A 219 -12.36 -13.86 -7.75
N LEU A 220 -12.58 -13.08 -8.80
CA LEU A 220 -11.58 -12.79 -9.83
C LEU A 220 -10.37 -12.05 -9.26
N GLU A 221 -10.58 -10.97 -8.50
CA GLU A 221 -9.47 -10.17 -7.95
C GLU A 221 -8.67 -10.98 -6.92
N VAL A 222 -9.32 -11.79 -6.09
CA VAL A 222 -8.66 -12.68 -5.13
C VAL A 222 -7.86 -13.77 -5.84
N ALA A 223 -8.43 -14.40 -6.87
CA ALA A 223 -7.72 -15.42 -7.65
C ALA A 223 -6.48 -14.84 -8.35
N LEU A 224 -6.62 -13.69 -9.02
CA LEU A 224 -5.48 -13.04 -9.66
C LEU A 224 -4.42 -12.62 -8.63
N ALA A 225 -4.84 -12.08 -7.48
CA ALA A 225 -3.90 -11.69 -6.44
C ALA A 225 -3.10 -12.88 -5.92
N ALA A 226 -3.73 -14.04 -5.74
CA ALA A 226 -3.06 -15.26 -5.29
C ALA A 226 -2.08 -15.80 -6.35
N GLU A 227 -2.53 -15.85 -7.62
CA GLU A 227 -1.70 -16.28 -8.75
C GLU A 227 -0.47 -15.37 -8.91
N LEU A 228 -0.68 -14.05 -8.95
CA LEU A 228 0.38 -13.07 -9.08
C LEU A 228 1.34 -13.10 -7.89
N ALA A 229 0.82 -13.27 -6.66
CA ALA A 229 1.65 -13.38 -5.47
C ALA A 229 2.59 -14.59 -5.51
N LYS A 230 2.11 -15.74 -5.99
CA LYS A 230 2.93 -16.95 -6.20
C LYS A 230 3.97 -16.70 -7.29
N GLU A 231 3.57 -16.15 -8.44
CA GLU A 231 4.47 -15.86 -9.57
C GLU A 231 5.64 -14.93 -9.19
N ILE A 232 5.37 -13.88 -8.41
CA ILE A 232 6.39 -12.89 -8.08
C ILE A 232 7.11 -13.15 -6.76
N GLU A 233 6.68 -14.18 -6.01
CA GLU A 233 7.07 -14.42 -4.62
C GLU A 233 6.83 -13.17 -3.76
N ALA A 234 5.62 -12.62 -3.83
CA ALA A 234 5.25 -11.41 -3.09
C ALA A 234 5.45 -11.63 -1.59
N TYR A 235 6.05 -10.66 -0.91
CA TYR A 235 6.24 -10.71 0.54
C TYR A 235 4.90 -10.71 1.28
N ALA A 236 3.95 -9.92 0.79
CA ALA A 236 2.62 -9.82 1.37
C ALA A 236 1.59 -9.36 0.33
N VAL A 237 0.33 -9.70 0.59
CA VAL A 237 -0.82 -9.19 -0.17
C VAL A 237 -1.81 -8.56 0.80
N VAL A 238 -2.33 -7.39 0.42
CA VAL A 238 -3.42 -6.68 1.12
C VAL A 238 -4.68 -6.77 0.24
N PRO A 239 -5.56 -7.76 0.47
CA PRO A 239 -6.71 -8.05 -0.39
C PRO A 239 -7.99 -7.33 0.08
N VAL A 240 -8.05 -6.00 -0.02
CA VAL A 240 -9.21 -5.21 0.47
C VAL A 240 -10.57 -5.68 -0.08
N PRO A 241 -10.70 -6.10 -1.36
CA PRO A 241 -11.90 -6.75 -1.89
C PRO A 241 -12.45 -7.88 -1.01
N LEU A 242 -11.58 -8.74 -0.50
CA LEU A 242 -11.96 -9.89 0.31
C LEU A 242 -12.49 -9.46 1.68
N ALA A 243 -11.83 -8.51 2.34
CA ALA A 243 -12.27 -8.02 3.64
C ALA A 243 -13.65 -7.35 3.57
N ILE A 244 -13.86 -6.48 2.58
CA ILE A 244 -15.18 -5.85 2.37
C ILE A 244 -16.23 -6.91 2.04
N ASN A 245 -15.91 -7.88 1.19
CA ASN A 245 -16.82 -8.98 0.86
C ASN A 245 -17.24 -9.77 2.10
N MET A 246 -16.28 -10.12 2.97
CA MET A 246 -16.53 -10.82 4.24
C MET A 246 -17.45 -10.03 5.16
N ILE A 247 -17.23 -8.70 5.29
CA ILE A 247 -18.09 -7.82 6.09
C ILE A 247 -19.52 -7.77 5.54
N GLN A 248 -19.70 -7.88 4.23
CA GLN A 248 -21.00 -7.78 3.58
C GLN A 248 -21.81 -9.10 3.60
N GLN A 249 -21.22 -10.25 3.98
CA GLN A 249 -21.84 -11.59 3.88
C GLN A 249 -23.24 -11.68 4.51
N ASN A 250 -23.43 -11.09 5.70
CA ASN A 250 -24.71 -11.08 6.41
C ASN A 250 -25.40 -9.70 6.36
N GLY A 251 -25.01 -8.86 5.41
CA GLY A 251 -25.38 -7.45 5.38
C GLY A 251 -24.60 -6.60 6.40
N THR A 252 -24.51 -5.30 6.12
CA THR A 252 -23.82 -4.35 6.98
C THR A 252 -24.39 -2.93 6.85
N ALA A 253 -24.44 -2.21 7.96
CA ALA A 253 -24.72 -0.78 7.97
C ALA A 253 -23.46 0.07 7.69
N LEU A 254 -22.27 -0.52 7.80
CA LEU A 254 -21.01 0.16 7.52
C LEU A 254 -20.92 0.52 6.04
N LYS A 255 -20.32 1.68 5.76
CA LYS A 255 -20.10 2.21 4.42
C LYS A 255 -18.60 2.27 4.21
N PHE A 256 -18.15 1.95 3.01
CA PHE A 256 -16.74 1.84 2.66
C PHE A 256 -16.31 2.86 1.59
N CYS A 257 -17.25 3.64 1.03
CA CYS A 257 -16.93 4.81 0.22
C CYS A 257 -17.88 5.96 0.53
N TYR A 258 -17.48 7.19 0.19
CA TYR A 258 -18.37 8.33 0.34
C TYR A 258 -19.52 8.27 -0.69
N LYS A 259 -20.66 8.87 -0.35
CA LYS A 259 -21.82 8.95 -1.24
C LYS A 259 -21.56 9.91 -2.40
N ASN A 260 -21.04 11.10 -2.09
CA ASN A 260 -20.73 12.15 -3.04
C ASN A 260 -19.36 11.96 -3.71
N ASP A 261 -18.60 10.95 -3.28
CA ASP A 261 -17.28 10.64 -3.80
C ASP A 261 -16.96 9.14 -3.65
N LYS A 262 -16.91 8.39 -4.76
CA LYS A 262 -16.70 6.92 -4.76
C LYS A 262 -15.29 6.48 -4.34
N HIS A 263 -14.54 7.35 -3.69
CA HIS A 263 -13.27 7.03 -3.02
C HIS A 263 -13.52 6.35 -1.68
N PRO A 264 -12.51 5.63 -1.15
CA PRO A 264 -12.55 5.07 0.19
C PRO A 264 -12.89 6.14 1.20
N ASN A 265 -13.67 5.78 2.22
CA ASN A 265 -13.88 6.64 3.38
C ASN A 265 -12.94 6.23 4.52
N GLN A 266 -13.09 6.88 5.67
CA GLN A 266 -12.28 6.64 6.87
C GLN A 266 -12.36 5.16 7.34
N TYR A 267 -13.50 4.49 7.16
CA TYR A 267 -13.67 3.07 7.53
C TYR A 267 -12.82 2.15 6.66
N THR A 268 -12.80 2.37 5.34
CA THR A 268 -11.92 1.60 4.44
C THR A 268 -10.46 1.89 4.71
N ALA A 269 -10.09 3.13 4.99
CA ALA A 269 -8.71 3.48 5.33
C ALA A 269 -8.27 2.81 6.65
N PHE A 270 -9.13 2.81 7.68
CA PHE A 270 -8.87 2.10 8.94
C PHE A 270 -8.71 0.60 8.70
N LEU A 271 -9.67 -0.04 8.01
CA LEU A 271 -9.62 -1.45 7.66
C LEU A 271 -8.32 -1.79 6.90
N THR A 272 -8.00 -1.00 5.88
CA THR A 272 -6.82 -1.22 5.02
C THR A 272 -5.51 -1.11 5.81
N ALA A 273 -5.36 -0.11 6.70
CA ALA A 273 -4.16 0.03 7.53
C ALA A 273 -3.96 -1.18 8.45
N ASN A 274 -5.04 -1.68 9.07
CA ASN A 274 -5.01 -2.91 9.87
C ASN A 274 -4.65 -4.15 9.02
N MET A 275 -5.14 -4.23 7.78
CA MET A 275 -4.78 -5.30 6.86
C MET A 275 -3.31 -5.25 6.44
N PHE A 276 -2.71 -4.06 6.28
CA PHE A 276 -1.26 -3.94 6.06
C PHE A 276 -0.47 -4.57 7.20
N TYR A 277 -0.85 -4.31 8.45
CA TYR A 277 -0.18 -4.90 9.62
C TYR A 277 -0.32 -6.42 9.62
N ALA A 278 -1.55 -6.91 9.43
CA ALA A 278 -1.83 -8.34 9.35
C ALA A 278 -1.06 -9.03 8.22
N ALA A 279 -1.01 -8.43 7.03
CA ALA A 279 -0.33 -9.00 5.87
C ALA A 279 1.19 -9.06 6.07
N PHE A 280 1.76 -8.04 6.72
CA PHE A 280 3.20 -7.89 6.91
C PHE A 280 3.74 -8.74 8.07
N PHE A 281 3.06 -8.72 9.22
CA PHE A 281 3.53 -9.38 10.45
C PHE A 281 2.82 -10.70 10.76
N LYS A 282 1.78 -11.06 10.00
CA LYS A 282 0.93 -12.23 10.25
C LYS A 282 0.32 -12.22 11.66
N GLN A 283 -0.03 -11.03 12.14
CA GLN A 283 -0.57 -10.78 13.48
C GLN A 283 -1.82 -9.89 13.42
N SER A 284 -2.73 -10.10 14.37
CA SER A 284 -3.92 -9.25 14.53
C SER A 284 -3.58 -7.94 15.24
N THR A 285 -4.29 -6.88 14.89
CA THR A 285 -4.23 -5.57 15.56
C THR A 285 -5.32 -5.41 16.62
N ALA A 286 -6.10 -6.46 16.89
CA ALA A 286 -7.12 -6.43 17.93
C ALA A 286 -6.50 -6.04 19.28
N GLY A 287 -7.01 -4.95 19.87
CA GLY A 287 -6.50 -4.39 21.12
C GLY A 287 -5.53 -3.22 20.95
N PHE A 288 -5.11 -2.89 19.73
CA PHE A 288 -4.29 -1.70 19.47
C PHE A 288 -5.07 -0.42 19.83
N ARG A 289 -4.34 0.59 20.28
CA ARG A 289 -4.84 1.92 20.65
C ARG A 289 -5.10 2.78 19.41
N PHE A 290 -4.39 2.57 18.31
CA PHE A 290 -4.67 3.22 17.02
C PHE A 290 -6.16 3.11 16.68
N ASN A 291 -6.81 4.26 16.56
CA ASN A 291 -8.27 4.33 16.50
C ASN A 291 -8.80 5.54 15.73
N THR A 292 -7.97 6.27 15.02
CA THR A 292 -8.39 7.54 14.41
C THR A 292 -7.94 7.60 12.95
N VAL A 293 -8.85 8.04 12.08
CA VAL A 293 -8.54 8.32 10.67
C VAL A 293 -9.14 9.66 10.28
N THR A 294 -8.34 10.49 9.59
CA THR A 294 -8.74 11.80 9.10
C THR A 294 -8.72 11.83 7.58
N GLU A 295 -9.83 12.26 6.97
CA GLU A 295 -9.89 12.59 5.55
C GLU A 295 -9.08 13.85 5.26
N THR A 296 -8.17 13.76 4.29
CA THR A 296 -7.24 14.84 3.93
C THR A 296 -7.69 15.65 2.71
N HIS A 297 -8.87 15.36 2.15
CA HIS A 297 -9.39 15.99 0.96
C HIS A 297 -10.91 16.19 1.05
N SER A 298 -11.38 17.38 1.41
CA SER A 298 -12.80 17.64 1.67
C SER A 298 -13.69 17.75 0.44
N LYS A 299 -13.11 17.77 -0.78
CA LYS A 299 -13.85 17.95 -2.05
C LYS A 299 -14.74 19.21 -2.03
N GLY A 300 -14.25 20.30 -1.46
CA GLY A 300 -14.94 21.59 -1.43
C GLY A 300 -15.92 21.78 -0.28
N GLN A 301 -16.05 20.81 0.64
CA GLN A 301 -16.94 20.90 1.81
C GLN A 301 -16.39 21.78 2.95
N GLY A 302 -15.21 22.38 2.76
CA GLY A 302 -14.55 23.23 3.76
C GLY A 302 -13.46 22.52 4.55
N LYS A 303 -12.92 23.20 5.58
CA LYS A 303 -11.93 22.63 6.49
C LYS A 303 -12.61 21.65 7.44
N GLU A 304 -11.89 20.61 7.85
CA GLU A 304 -12.37 19.59 8.82
C GLU A 304 -13.62 18.83 8.39
N ARG A 305 -13.98 18.89 7.10
CA ARG A 305 -15.08 18.16 6.50
C ARG A 305 -14.61 17.07 5.55
N ASP A 306 -15.37 15.98 5.51
CA ASP A 306 -15.22 14.95 4.49
C ASP A 306 -16.06 15.28 3.22
N PRO A 307 -15.91 14.53 2.12
CA PRO A 307 -16.69 14.73 0.89
C PRO A 307 -18.21 14.65 1.02
N ASP A 308 -18.73 14.01 2.07
CA ASP A 308 -20.16 13.91 2.34
C ASP A 308 -20.65 15.05 3.26
N GLY A 309 -19.75 15.98 3.66
CA GLY A 309 -20.04 17.08 4.58
C GLY A 309 -19.99 16.67 6.06
N GLY A 310 -19.62 15.42 6.35
CA GLY A 310 -19.40 14.92 7.70
C GLY A 310 -18.09 15.41 8.30
N ASN A 311 -17.76 14.95 9.51
CA ASN A 311 -16.47 15.27 10.12
C ASN A 311 -15.34 14.55 9.37
N ALA A 312 -14.27 15.28 9.04
CA ALA A 312 -13.10 14.69 8.38
C ALA A 312 -12.47 13.58 9.23
N THR A 313 -12.45 13.76 10.55
CA THR A 313 -11.90 12.80 11.51
C THR A 313 -12.97 11.89 12.07
N VAL A 314 -12.72 10.58 11.99
CA VAL A 314 -13.50 9.55 12.69
C VAL A 314 -12.61 8.92 13.75
N VAL A 315 -13.13 8.85 14.98
CA VAL A 315 -12.55 8.07 16.08
C VAL A 315 -13.36 6.78 16.20
N PHE A 316 -12.71 5.65 16.00
CA PHE A 316 -13.28 4.31 16.10
C PHE A 316 -13.17 3.82 17.55
N ASP A 317 -14.27 3.65 18.26
CA ASP A 317 -14.25 3.09 19.62
C ASP A 317 -15.05 1.78 19.71
N GLY A 318 -14.99 1.17 20.90
CA GLY A 318 -15.80 0.01 21.27
C GLY A 318 -15.77 -1.15 20.26
N ALA A 319 -16.97 -1.65 19.96
CA ALA A 319 -17.19 -2.84 19.14
C ALA A 319 -16.78 -2.64 17.67
N THR A 320 -16.98 -1.45 17.10
CA THR A 320 -16.66 -1.20 15.69
C THR A 320 -15.15 -1.23 15.45
N LYS A 321 -14.35 -0.63 16.35
CA LYS A 321 -12.89 -0.69 16.27
C LYS A 321 -12.41 -2.14 16.30
N LYS A 322 -12.84 -2.88 17.34
CA LYS A 322 -12.46 -4.28 17.54
C LYS A 322 -12.83 -5.15 16.33
N TYR A 323 -14.07 -5.01 15.85
CA TYR A 323 -14.56 -5.74 14.68
C TYR A 323 -13.70 -5.49 13.42
N LEU A 324 -13.38 -4.23 13.11
CA LEU A 324 -12.57 -3.90 11.93
C LEU A 324 -11.12 -4.38 12.05
N GLN A 325 -10.56 -4.41 13.26
CA GLN A 325 -9.23 -4.97 13.53
C GLN A 325 -9.21 -6.49 13.32
N GLU A 326 -10.20 -7.19 13.87
CA GLU A 326 -10.31 -8.65 13.78
C GLU A 326 -10.58 -9.10 12.33
N ILE A 327 -11.56 -8.51 11.66
CA ILE A 327 -11.92 -8.90 10.28
C ILE A 327 -10.80 -8.57 9.27
N ALA A 328 -9.96 -7.56 9.55
CA ALA A 328 -8.76 -7.29 8.75
C ALA A 328 -7.78 -8.46 8.80
N PHE A 329 -7.52 -8.98 10.00
CA PHE A 329 -6.67 -10.14 10.20
C PHE A 329 -7.27 -11.41 9.60
N ASP A 330 -8.57 -11.64 9.79
CA ASP A 330 -9.27 -12.81 9.26
C ASP A 330 -9.25 -12.83 7.74
N ALA A 331 -9.45 -11.69 7.08
CA ALA A 331 -9.42 -11.59 5.62
C ALA A 331 -8.02 -11.89 5.06
N VAL A 332 -6.98 -11.32 5.66
CA VAL A 332 -5.59 -11.61 5.28
C VAL A 332 -5.25 -13.07 5.53
N SER A 333 -5.60 -13.62 6.69
CA SER A 333 -5.35 -15.01 7.05
C SER A 333 -6.10 -15.99 6.13
N THR A 334 -7.31 -15.62 5.71
CA THR A 334 -8.10 -16.37 4.74
C THR A 334 -7.44 -16.35 3.37
N PHE A 335 -6.95 -15.20 2.93
CA PHE A 335 -6.20 -15.08 1.68
C PHE A 335 -4.89 -15.89 1.70
N ASP A 336 -4.12 -15.82 2.79
CA ASP A 336 -2.84 -16.53 2.92
C ASP A 336 -2.99 -18.06 2.82
N LYS A 337 -4.16 -18.61 3.17
CA LYS A 337 -4.46 -20.04 2.96
C LYS A 337 -4.50 -20.43 1.48
N LEU A 338 -4.77 -19.49 0.58
CA LEU A 338 -4.71 -19.70 -0.87
C LEU A 338 -3.28 -19.73 -1.41
N LEU A 339 -2.32 -19.20 -0.63
CA LEU A 339 -0.90 -19.16 -1.00
C LEU A 339 -0.15 -20.44 -0.62
N LYS A 340 -0.70 -21.21 0.33
CA LYS A 340 -0.31 -22.59 0.62
C LYS A 340 -0.74 -23.50 -0.54
#